data_AF-A0A432QAU0-F1
#
_entry.id   AF-A0A432QAU0-F1
#
_cell.length_a   1.000
_cell.length_b   1.000
_cell.length_c   1.000
_cell.angle_alpha   90.00
_cell.angle_beta   90.00
_cell.angle_gamma   90.00
#
_symmetry.space_group_name_H-M   'P 1'
#
loop_
_entity.id
_entity.type
_entity.pdbx_description
1 polymer ?
#
loop_
_entity_poly.entity_id
_entity_poly.type
_entity_poly.pdbx_seq_one_letter_code
_entity_poly.pdbx_strand_id
1 'polypeptide(L)'
;MPIMVFLVRDDFIIEYQNRCAIERFGDLQEHLCCDELRLALGDSIFSSSSTVADPPGIPVEATIQGVSVEYSVVPFESDSEKEVALLVMRDITRQKKNEKELLNFNDNIEDILKQKIVELEESQETRKRLASQINTLKHQLGYHHDADRMVGSSRALRELREMVHQVAKSDATILITGESGTGKELVANFVKALSDRDDRPFLKINCNSINDSILESDLFGYEKGAFTGAVARKKGKFEVVNGGTIFLDEIGDISPRMQASLLR
;
A
#
# COMPACT_ATOMS: atom_id res chain seq x y z
N MET A 1 15.69 -13.13 31.89
CA MET A 1 17.16 -13.39 31.89
C MET A 1 17.63 -13.40 33.32
N PRO A 2 18.50 -14.31 33.74
CA PRO A 2 18.92 -14.38 35.13
C PRO A 2 19.77 -13.15 35.48
N ILE A 3 19.44 -12.51 36.59
CA ILE A 3 20.25 -11.44 37.19
C ILE A 3 21.40 -12.13 37.92
N MET A 4 22.63 -11.66 37.74
CA MET A 4 23.84 -12.14 38.40
C MET A 4 24.23 -11.16 39.50
N VAL A 5 24.54 -11.65 40.69
CA VAL A 5 24.83 -10.82 41.86
C VAL A 5 26.16 -11.24 42.45
N PHE A 6 27.04 -10.26 42.61
CA PHE A 6 28.40 -10.41 43.08
C PHE A 6 28.63 -9.47 44.27
N LEU A 7 29.33 -9.94 45.30
CA LEU A 7 29.91 -9.08 46.33
C LEU A 7 31.39 -8.90 46.02
N VAL A 8 31.84 -7.64 45.99
CA VAL A 8 33.24 -7.29 45.77
C VAL A 8 33.76 -6.63 47.05
N ARG A 9 34.87 -7.14 47.60
CA ARG A 9 35.57 -6.53 48.75
C ARG A 9 36.76 -5.67 48.27
N ASP A 10 37.29 -4.82 49.15
CA ASP A 10 38.43 -3.92 48.89
C ASP A 10 39.65 -4.58 48.21
N ASP A 11 39.85 -5.87 48.45
CA ASP A 11 40.92 -6.68 47.86
C ASP A 11 40.59 -7.19 46.43
N PHE A 12 39.48 -6.71 45.82
CA PHE A 12 38.85 -7.23 44.60
C PHE A 12 38.48 -8.72 44.66
N ILE A 13 38.35 -9.28 45.86
CA ILE A 13 37.86 -10.65 46.04
C ILE A 13 36.36 -10.67 45.76
N ILE A 14 35.96 -11.48 44.78
CA ILE A 14 34.57 -11.64 44.34
C ILE A 14 33.95 -12.85 45.03
N GLU A 15 32.87 -12.62 45.77
CA GLU A 15 32.02 -13.68 46.33
C GLU A 15 30.70 -13.75 45.58
N TYR A 16 30.39 -14.94 45.06
CA TYR A 16 29.14 -15.20 44.36
C TYR A 16 27.96 -15.25 45.30
N GLN A 17 26.90 -14.51 44.97
CA GLN A 17 25.65 -14.55 45.72
C GLN A 17 24.57 -15.40 45.03
N ASN A 18 24.79 -15.83 43.78
CA ASN A 18 23.82 -16.68 43.09
C ASN A 18 24.41 -17.62 42.03
N ARG A 19 23.74 -18.78 41.87
CA ARG A 19 24.13 -19.87 40.95
C ARG A 19 24.22 -19.43 39.48
N CYS A 20 23.42 -18.47 39.06
CA CYS A 20 23.43 -17.97 37.67
C CYS A 20 24.73 -17.27 37.29
N ALA A 21 25.42 -16.65 38.25
CA ALA A 21 26.73 -16.03 38.02
C ALA A 21 27.81 -17.09 37.78
N ILE A 22 27.78 -18.17 38.57
CA ILE A 22 28.71 -19.30 38.46
C ILE A 22 28.50 -20.06 37.13
N GLU A 23 27.26 -20.29 36.73
CA GLU A 23 26.95 -21.00 35.47
C GLU A 23 27.36 -20.22 34.22
N ARG A 24 27.44 -18.89 34.29
CA ARG A 24 27.71 -18.03 33.12
C ARG A 24 29.18 -17.63 32.97
N PHE A 25 29.87 -17.36 34.08
CA PHE A 25 31.27 -16.93 34.08
C PHE A 25 32.25 -17.96 34.68
N GLY A 26 31.77 -19.12 35.11
CA GLY A 26 32.59 -20.12 35.81
C GLY A 26 32.90 -19.70 37.24
N ASP A 27 33.93 -20.29 37.85
CA ASP A 27 34.45 -19.89 39.17
C ASP A 27 35.58 -18.87 38.99
N LEU A 28 35.23 -17.60 39.18
CA LEU A 28 36.08 -16.41 39.00
C LEU A 28 37.07 -16.27 40.17
N GLN A 29 36.96 -17.09 41.22
CA GLN A 29 37.88 -17.10 42.36
C GLN A 29 39.26 -17.67 41.99
N GLU A 30 39.36 -18.52 40.96
CA GLU A 30 40.61 -19.19 40.57
C GLU A 30 41.21 -18.72 39.24
N HIS A 31 40.53 -17.85 38.47
CA HIS A 31 40.97 -17.45 37.13
C HIS A 31 41.13 -15.94 36.99
N LEU A 32 42.00 -15.55 36.04
CA LEU A 32 42.49 -14.22 35.63
C LEU A 32 41.42 -13.17 35.27
N CYS A 33 40.22 -13.21 35.87
CA CYS A 33 39.11 -12.34 35.55
C CYS A 33 39.02 -11.12 36.47
N CYS A 34 39.69 -11.13 37.63
CA CYS A 34 39.78 -9.94 38.48
C CYS A 34 40.41 -8.75 37.73
N ASP A 35 41.43 -8.99 36.91
CA ASP A 35 42.09 -7.93 36.13
C ASP A 35 41.21 -7.41 34.98
N GLU A 36 40.50 -8.28 34.27
CA GLU A 36 39.59 -7.88 33.18
C GLU A 36 38.33 -7.20 33.71
N LEU A 37 37.77 -7.67 34.83
CA LEU A 37 36.67 -7.01 35.52
C LEU A 37 37.12 -5.66 36.08
N ARG A 38 38.33 -5.57 36.63
CA ARG A 38 38.92 -4.29 37.06
C ARG A 38 39.14 -3.33 35.89
N LEU A 39 39.59 -3.82 34.73
CA LEU A 39 39.71 -3.05 33.50
C LEU A 39 38.36 -2.59 32.94
N ALA A 40 37.32 -3.43 33.05
CA ALA A 40 35.98 -3.15 32.51
C ALA A 40 35.09 -2.30 33.44
N LEU A 41 35.26 -2.43 34.76
CA LEU A 41 34.51 -1.71 35.81
C LEU A 41 35.26 -0.46 36.31
N GLY A 42 36.56 -0.36 36.02
CA GLY A 42 37.46 0.71 36.49
C GLY A 42 37.80 0.61 37.99
N ASP A 43 38.76 1.41 38.45
CA ASP A 43 39.06 1.60 39.90
C ASP A 43 37.91 2.33 40.65
N SER A 44 36.79 2.62 39.97
CA SER A 44 35.62 3.35 40.45
C SER A 44 34.67 2.56 41.36
N ILE A 45 34.96 1.30 41.67
CA ILE A 45 34.11 0.47 42.54
C ILE A 45 34.13 0.97 44.00
N PHE A 46 35.28 1.50 44.45
CA PHE A 46 35.53 1.92 45.84
C PHE A 46 35.93 3.40 45.96
N SER A 47 35.97 4.18 44.87
CA SER A 47 36.35 5.59 44.95
C SER A 47 35.21 6.45 45.52
N SER A 48 35.20 6.61 46.84
CA SER A 48 34.38 7.59 47.56
C SER A 48 34.82 9.06 47.35
N SER A 49 35.54 9.38 46.26
CA SER A 49 35.95 10.74 45.93
C SER A 49 35.69 11.11 44.47
N SER A 50 34.54 11.75 44.27
CA SER A 50 34.26 12.81 43.28
C SER A 50 35.31 13.08 42.19
N THR A 51 35.01 12.68 40.96
CA THR A 51 35.00 13.57 39.77
C THR A 51 34.27 12.87 38.62
N VAL A 52 33.06 13.35 38.33
CA VAL A 52 32.29 13.17 37.07
C VAL A 52 32.07 11.72 36.61
N ALA A 53 30.92 11.14 36.96
CA ALA A 53 29.97 10.50 36.03
C ALA A 53 29.02 9.57 36.80
N ASP A 54 27.73 9.85 36.63
CA ASP A 54 26.55 9.04 36.90
C ASP A 54 26.08 8.77 38.36
N PRO A 55 24.78 9.04 38.66
CA PRO A 55 24.17 8.70 39.94
C PRO A 55 24.27 7.20 40.28
N PRO A 56 24.38 6.84 41.56
CA PRO A 56 24.31 5.44 41.99
C PRO A 56 22.97 4.82 41.55
N GLY A 57 23.03 3.69 40.85
CA GLY A 57 21.85 2.95 40.39
C GLY A 57 21.49 3.08 38.91
N ILE A 58 22.23 3.85 38.10
CA ILE A 58 22.05 3.79 36.64
C ILE A 58 22.76 2.53 36.10
N PRO A 59 22.07 1.69 35.31
CA PRO A 59 22.70 0.56 34.64
C PRO A 59 23.72 1.04 33.58
N VAL A 60 24.97 0.61 33.73
CA VAL A 60 26.06 0.88 32.77
C VAL A 60 26.29 -0.36 31.92
N GLU A 61 26.52 -0.18 30.62
CA GLU A 61 26.82 -1.28 29.71
C GLU A 61 28.33 -1.49 29.57
N ALA A 62 28.79 -2.73 29.68
CA ALA A 62 30.16 -3.12 29.40
C ALA A 62 30.23 -4.42 28.59
N THR A 63 31.39 -4.69 28.01
CA THR A 63 31.69 -5.97 27.36
C THR A 63 32.76 -6.69 28.15
N ILE A 64 32.43 -7.87 28.67
CA ILE A 64 33.34 -8.70 29.47
C ILE A 64 33.45 -10.05 28.75
N GLN A 65 34.65 -10.44 28.33
CA GLN A 65 34.90 -11.68 27.59
C GLN A 65 33.98 -11.90 26.37
N GLY A 66 33.64 -10.81 25.67
CA GLY A 66 32.74 -10.86 24.50
C GLY A 66 31.25 -10.97 24.83
N VAL A 67 30.87 -10.96 26.11
CA VAL A 67 29.48 -10.91 26.59
C VAL A 67 29.14 -9.45 26.89
N SER A 68 28.04 -8.95 26.32
CA SER A 68 27.52 -7.63 26.67
C SER A 68 26.71 -7.76 27.95
N VAL A 69 27.12 -7.03 28.98
CA VAL A 69 26.43 -6.98 30.27
C VAL A 69 26.00 -5.56 30.60
N GLU A 70 24.86 -5.48 31.27
CA GLU A 70 24.37 -4.29 31.95
C GLU A 70 24.65 -4.48 33.44
N TYR A 71 25.33 -3.55 34.10
CA TYR A 71 25.66 -3.68 35.51
C TYR A 71 25.38 -2.41 36.32
N SER A 72 25.15 -2.59 37.62
CA SER A 72 24.99 -1.53 38.61
C SER A 72 25.79 -1.88 39.85
N VAL A 73 26.49 -0.89 40.41
CA VAL A 73 27.31 -1.02 41.62
C VAL A 73 26.67 -0.21 42.73
N VAL A 74 26.49 -0.83 43.89
CA VAL A 74 25.99 -0.18 45.10
C VAL A 74 27.01 -0.40 46.22
N PRO A 75 27.83 0.61 46.58
CA PRO A 75 28.75 0.51 47.71
C PRO A 75 27.98 0.57 49.05
N PHE A 76 28.44 -0.16 50.05
CA PHE A 76 27.93 -0.11 51.42
C PHE A 76 29.04 -0.43 52.44
N GLU A 77 28.94 0.18 53.62
CA GLU A 77 29.88 -0.08 54.73
C GLU A 77 29.46 -1.34 55.49
N SER A 78 30.42 -2.21 55.77
CA SER A 78 30.24 -3.36 56.67
C SER A 78 30.64 -2.97 58.10
N ASP A 79 29.98 -3.54 59.12
CA ASP A 79 30.26 -3.37 60.56
C ASP A 79 31.72 -3.70 60.97
N SER A 80 32.54 -4.15 60.03
CA SER A 80 33.93 -4.62 60.20
C SER A 80 34.99 -3.67 59.61
N GLU A 81 34.67 -2.38 59.39
CA GLU A 81 35.55 -1.36 58.78
C GLU A 81 36.09 -1.73 57.38
N LYS A 82 35.38 -2.60 56.65
CA LYS A 82 35.71 -2.95 55.25
C LYS A 82 34.67 -2.36 54.31
N GLU A 83 35.12 -1.72 53.25
CA GLU A 83 34.25 -1.27 52.17
C GLU A 83 33.85 -2.51 51.33
N VAL A 84 32.54 -2.63 51.04
CA VAL A 84 32.00 -3.73 50.25
C VAL A 84 31.07 -3.14 49.20
N ALA A 85 31.14 -3.65 47.98
CA ALA A 85 30.25 -3.25 46.90
C ALA A 85 29.37 -4.42 46.44
N LEU A 86 28.08 -4.16 46.30
CA LEU A 86 27.14 -5.06 45.63
C LEU A 86 27.14 -4.75 44.14
N LEU A 87 27.56 -5.72 43.34
CA LEU A 87 27.57 -5.63 41.88
C LEU A 87 26.46 -6.51 41.32
N VAL A 88 25.48 -5.88 40.69
CA VAL A 88 24.37 -6.55 40.01
C VAL A 88 24.61 -6.46 38.53
N MET A 89 24.73 -7.60 37.85
CA MET A 89 24.89 -7.68 36.40
C MET A 89 23.73 -8.41 35.72
N ARG A 90 23.46 -8.07 34.47
CA ARG A 90 22.51 -8.74 33.60
C ARG A 90 23.14 -8.95 32.24
N ASP A 91 23.06 -10.18 31.72
CA ASP A 91 23.49 -10.48 30.35
C ASP A 91 22.48 -9.91 29.34
N ILE A 92 22.93 -8.97 28.51
CA ILE A 92 22.14 -8.30 27.47
C ILE A 92 22.59 -8.69 26.05
N THR A 93 23.49 -9.67 25.92
CA THR A 93 24.07 -10.07 24.63
C THR A 93 23.01 -10.46 23.60
N ARG A 94 22.02 -11.26 24.01
CA ARG A 94 20.92 -11.68 23.13
C ARG A 94 20.02 -10.51 22.76
N GLN A 95 19.80 -9.57 23.67
CA GLN A 95 19.00 -8.38 23.40
C GLN A 95 19.69 -7.48 22.38
N LYS A 96 20.98 -7.17 22.57
CA LYS A 96 21.77 -6.39 21.60
C LYS A 96 21.86 -7.06 20.24
N LYS A 97 21.99 -8.39 20.20
CA LYS A 97 22.01 -9.14 18.93
C LYS A 97 20.67 -9.03 18.20
N ASN A 98 19.56 -9.24 18.91
CA ASN A 98 18.23 -9.12 18.34
C ASN A 98 17.93 -7.70 17.85
N GLU A 99 18.35 -6.68 18.59
CA GLU A 99 18.19 -5.28 18.21
C GLU A 99 18.97 -4.95 16.94
N LYS A 100 20.21 -5.44 16.83
CA LYS A 100 21.03 -5.28 15.62
C LYS A 100 20.42 -6.02 14.41
N GLU A 101 19.88 -7.22 14.62
CA GLU A 101 19.17 -7.96 13.57
C GLU A 101 17.89 -7.23 13.13
N LEU A 102 17.15 -6.63 14.06
CA LEU A 102 15.96 -5.86 13.77
C LEU A 102 16.28 -4.58 12.98
N LEU A 103 17.36 -3.88 13.35
CA LEU A 103 17.84 -2.70 12.62
C LEU A 103 18.20 -3.07 11.17
N ASN A 104 19.01 -4.13 11.00
CA ASN A 104 19.39 -4.62 9.68
C ASN A 104 18.18 -5.04 8.84
N PHE A 105 17.16 -5.65 9.46
CA PHE A 105 15.94 -6.02 8.75
C PHE A 105 15.17 -4.78 8.28
N ASN A 106 15.05 -3.76 9.13
CA ASN A 106 14.34 -2.54 8.80
C ASN A 106 15.00 -1.79 7.63
N ASP A 107 16.33 -1.67 7.65
CA ASP A 107 17.09 -1.02 6.58
C ASP A 107 16.89 -1.75 5.23
N ASN A 108 16.95 -3.08 5.24
CA ASN A 108 16.71 -3.89 4.04
C ASN A 108 15.29 -3.71 3.49
N ILE A 109 14.28 -3.60 4.35
CA ILE A 109 12.89 -3.38 3.93
C ILE A 109 12.74 -2.00 3.29
N GLU A 110 13.37 -0.97 3.84
CA GLU A 110 13.31 0.39 3.29
C GLU A 110 13.85 0.43 1.86
N ASP A 111 14.97 -0.24 1.59
CA ASP A 111 15.57 -0.32 0.26
C ASP A 111 14.69 -1.07 -0.74
N ILE A 112 14.10 -2.21 -0.32
CA ILE A 112 13.17 -2.97 -1.16
C ILE A 112 11.94 -2.12 -1.51
N LEU A 113 11.40 -1.37 -0.54
CA LEU A 113 10.24 -0.52 -0.76
C LEU A 113 10.55 0.62 -1.73
N LYS A 114 11.70 1.29 -1.58
CA LYS A 114 12.17 2.33 -2.52
C LYS A 114 12.28 1.77 -3.94
N GLN A 115 12.91 0.61 -4.09
CA GLN A 115 13.06 -0.03 -5.40
C GLN A 115 11.70 -0.39 -6.03
N LYS A 116 10.77 -0.92 -5.23
CA LYS A 116 9.42 -1.27 -5.70
C LYS A 116 8.59 -0.06 -6.10
N ILE A 117 8.73 1.07 -5.40
CA ILE A 117 8.02 2.31 -5.75
C ILE A 117 8.49 2.80 -7.12
N VAL A 118 9.80 2.87 -7.35
CA VAL A 118 10.36 3.31 -8.64
C VAL A 118 9.89 2.39 -9.78
N GLU A 119 9.93 1.07 -9.59
CA GLU A 119 9.46 0.09 -10.59
C GLU A 119 7.97 0.29 -10.93
N LEU A 120 7.13 0.56 -9.93
CA LEU A 120 5.69 0.80 -10.14
C LEU A 120 5.43 2.12 -10.86
N GLU A 121 6.16 3.18 -10.52
CA GLU A 121 6.04 4.49 -11.17
C GLU A 121 6.45 4.40 -12.65
N GLU A 122 7.58 3.76 -12.95
CA GLU A 122 8.03 3.52 -14.33
C GLU A 122 7.01 2.71 -15.15
N SER A 123 6.42 1.67 -14.54
CA SER A 123 5.38 0.86 -15.17
C SER A 123 4.12 1.68 -15.48
N GLN A 124 3.70 2.54 -14.55
CA GLN A 124 2.54 3.42 -14.74
C GLN A 124 2.78 4.46 -15.83
N GLU A 125 3.96 5.09 -15.84
CA GLU A 125 4.36 6.07 -16.85
C GLU A 125 4.38 5.43 -18.24
N THR A 126 4.96 4.22 -18.35
CA THR A 126 4.99 3.45 -19.59
C THR A 126 3.58 3.12 -20.07
N ARG A 127 2.66 2.71 -19.18
CA ARG A 127 1.26 2.46 -19.53
C ARG A 127 0.55 3.71 -20.02
N LYS A 128 0.74 4.85 -19.34
CA LYS A 128 0.16 6.14 -19.77
C LYS A 128 0.69 6.56 -21.14
N ARG A 129 1.99 6.43 -21.36
CA ARG A 129 2.64 6.73 -22.65
C ARG A 129 2.15 5.81 -23.76
N LEU A 130 2.02 4.51 -23.50
CA LEU A 130 1.51 3.57 -24.49
C LEU A 130 0.05 3.85 -24.82
N ALA A 131 -0.77 4.18 -23.82
CA ALA A 131 -2.17 4.56 -24.02
C ALA A 131 -2.31 5.85 -24.83
N SER A 132 -1.48 6.87 -24.56
CA SER A 132 -1.48 8.10 -25.35
C SER A 132 -1.00 7.87 -26.78
N GLN A 133 0.05 7.05 -26.98
CA GLN A 133 0.51 6.64 -28.30
C GLN A 133 -0.56 5.87 -29.07
N ILE A 134 -1.28 4.95 -28.44
CA ILE A 134 -2.40 4.23 -29.06
C ILE A 134 -3.48 5.22 -29.50
N ASN A 135 -3.84 6.20 -28.67
CA ASN A 135 -4.83 7.20 -29.03
C ASN A 135 -4.35 8.09 -30.18
N THR A 136 -3.10 8.55 -30.15
CA THR A 136 -2.51 9.37 -31.22
C THR A 136 -2.39 8.58 -32.52
N LEU A 137 -1.93 7.32 -32.48
CA LEU A 137 -1.85 6.47 -33.67
C LEU A 137 -3.24 6.18 -34.23
N LYS A 138 -4.25 5.90 -33.38
CA LYS A 138 -5.64 5.73 -33.83
C LYS A 138 -6.15 6.99 -34.54
N HIS A 139 -5.80 8.17 -34.03
CA HIS A 139 -6.19 9.44 -34.62
C HIS A 139 -5.43 9.73 -35.94
N GLN A 140 -4.14 9.39 -36.03
CA GLN A 140 -3.30 9.57 -37.21
C GLN A 140 -3.60 8.56 -38.33
N LEU A 141 -3.96 7.34 -37.97
CA LEU A 141 -4.35 6.28 -38.91
C LEU A 141 -5.77 6.48 -39.46
N GLY A 142 -6.46 7.57 -39.12
CA GLY A 142 -7.83 7.81 -39.60
C GLY A 142 -8.78 6.69 -39.16
N TYR A 143 -8.59 6.12 -37.96
CA TYR A 143 -9.51 5.12 -37.41
C TYR A 143 -10.85 5.74 -36.94
N HIS A 144 -11.17 6.96 -37.41
CA HIS A 144 -12.54 7.26 -37.79
C HIS A 144 -12.84 6.49 -39.08
N HIS A 145 -13.19 5.22 -38.87
CA HIS A 145 -13.67 4.27 -39.85
C HIS A 145 -14.28 4.99 -41.07
N ASP A 146 -13.66 4.94 -42.26
CA ASP A 146 -14.35 5.34 -43.50
C ASP A 146 -15.64 4.50 -43.69
N ALA A 147 -15.71 3.32 -43.05
CA ALA A 147 -16.90 2.50 -42.93
C ALA A 147 -17.97 3.04 -41.95
N ASP A 148 -17.63 3.98 -41.05
CA ASP A 148 -18.61 4.73 -40.24
C ASP A 148 -19.18 5.94 -40.97
N ARG A 149 -18.64 6.27 -42.16
CA ARG A 149 -19.11 7.40 -42.94
C ARG A 149 -20.37 7.01 -43.70
N MET A 150 -21.46 7.73 -43.46
CA MET A 150 -22.71 7.50 -44.18
C MET A 150 -22.55 7.83 -45.67
N VAL A 151 -22.43 6.82 -46.54
CA VAL A 151 -22.25 6.97 -47.99
C VAL A 151 -23.60 6.99 -48.72
N GLY A 152 -23.71 7.85 -49.73
CA GLY A 152 -24.89 7.94 -50.61
C GLY A 152 -25.33 9.37 -50.90
N SER A 153 -26.13 9.52 -51.95
CA SER A 153 -26.58 10.82 -52.50
C SER A 153 -28.08 10.86 -52.80
N SER A 154 -28.85 9.86 -52.35
CA SER A 154 -30.30 9.85 -52.55
C SER A 154 -30.97 11.00 -51.80
N ARG A 155 -32.13 11.43 -52.29
CA ARG A 155 -32.91 12.51 -51.68
C ARG A 155 -33.24 12.22 -50.21
N ALA A 156 -33.68 11.00 -49.91
CA ALA A 156 -34.01 10.59 -48.54
C ALA A 156 -32.79 10.64 -47.60
N LEU A 157 -31.61 10.27 -48.08
CA LEU A 157 -30.38 10.36 -47.28
C LEU A 157 -29.99 11.81 -47.01
N ARG A 158 -30.20 12.71 -47.97
CA ARG A 158 -29.97 14.15 -47.79
C ARG A 158 -30.93 14.74 -46.74
N GLU A 159 -32.21 14.41 -46.83
CA GLU A 159 -33.22 14.84 -45.85
C GLU A 159 -32.91 14.31 -44.45
N LEU A 160 -32.47 13.05 -44.33
CA LEU A 160 -32.00 12.49 -43.06
C LEU A 160 -30.79 13.25 -42.52
N ARG A 161 -29.80 13.55 -43.36
CA ARG A 161 -28.64 14.34 -42.94
C ARG A 161 -29.07 15.71 -42.44
N GLU A 162 -29.94 16.41 -43.16
CA GLU A 162 -30.46 17.72 -42.73
C GLU A 162 -31.17 17.64 -41.36
N MET A 163 -31.97 16.60 -41.14
CA MET A 163 -32.62 16.35 -39.85
C MET A 163 -31.59 16.11 -38.74
N VAL A 164 -30.57 15.30 -38.99
CA VAL A 164 -29.48 15.07 -38.02
C VAL A 164 -28.77 16.37 -37.66
N HIS A 165 -28.47 17.24 -38.63
CA HIS A 165 -27.84 18.54 -38.34
C HIS A 165 -28.70 19.43 -37.43
N GLN A 166 -30.02 19.34 -37.54
CA GLN A 166 -30.94 20.11 -36.69
C GLN A 166 -30.99 19.56 -35.26
N VAL A 167 -31.01 18.24 -35.08
CA VAL A 167 -31.17 17.62 -33.75
C VAL A 167 -29.85 17.40 -33.01
N ALA A 168 -28.71 17.31 -33.70
CA ALA A 168 -27.42 16.92 -33.10
C ALA A 168 -26.93 17.88 -32.01
N LYS A 169 -27.25 19.17 -32.11
CA LYS A 169 -26.89 20.19 -31.10
C LYS A 169 -27.89 20.28 -29.93
N SER A 170 -28.95 19.46 -29.95
CA SER A 170 -29.93 19.43 -28.89
C SER A 170 -29.59 18.38 -27.85
N ASP A 171 -30.04 18.60 -26.61
CA ASP A 171 -29.97 17.61 -25.54
C ASP A 171 -31.16 16.62 -25.56
N ALA A 172 -31.96 16.61 -26.64
CA ALA A 172 -33.15 15.78 -26.75
C ALA A 172 -32.79 14.31 -27.00
N THR A 173 -33.62 13.39 -26.48
CA THR A 173 -33.51 11.96 -26.79
C THR A 173 -33.93 11.71 -28.25
N ILE A 174 -33.04 11.09 -29.03
CA ILE A 174 -33.26 10.79 -30.45
C ILE A 174 -33.62 9.32 -30.63
N LEU A 175 -34.76 9.05 -31.28
CA LEU A 175 -35.17 7.71 -31.68
C LEU A 175 -34.80 7.48 -33.16
N ILE A 176 -34.01 6.44 -33.43
CA ILE A 176 -33.61 6.07 -34.79
C ILE A 176 -34.40 4.83 -35.20
N THR A 177 -35.27 4.98 -36.20
CA THR A 177 -36.08 3.88 -36.73
C THR A 177 -35.57 3.42 -38.09
N GLY A 178 -35.66 2.12 -38.35
CA GLY A 178 -35.28 1.53 -39.62
C GLY A 178 -35.17 0.02 -39.51
N GLU A 179 -35.19 -0.67 -40.65
CA GLU A 179 -35.04 -2.13 -40.70
C GLU A 179 -33.66 -2.57 -40.17
N SER A 180 -33.53 -3.84 -39.82
CA SER A 180 -32.24 -4.40 -39.40
C SER A 180 -31.23 -4.31 -40.55
N GLY A 181 -29.98 -3.96 -40.23
CA GLY A 181 -28.91 -3.83 -41.23
C GLY A 181 -28.91 -2.54 -42.07
N THR A 182 -29.81 -1.58 -41.82
CA THR A 182 -29.87 -0.29 -42.57
C THR A 182 -28.83 0.76 -42.13
N GLY A 183 -27.93 0.41 -41.21
CA GLY A 183 -26.87 1.31 -40.74
C GLY A 183 -27.33 2.34 -39.71
N LYS A 184 -28.28 1.99 -38.83
CA LYS A 184 -28.73 2.87 -37.72
C LYS A 184 -27.57 3.33 -36.83
N GLU A 185 -26.56 2.49 -36.65
CA GLU A 185 -25.33 2.82 -35.93
C GLU A 185 -24.54 3.96 -36.61
N LEU A 186 -24.54 4.03 -37.94
CA LEU A 186 -23.92 5.13 -38.70
C LEU A 186 -24.61 6.46 -38.44
N VAL A 187 -25.94 6.43 -38.29
CA VAL A 187 -26.72 7.62 -37.93
C VAL A 187 -26.37 8.08 -36.51
N ALA A 188 -26.26 7.15 -35.56
CA ALA A 188 -25.88 7.48 -34.19
C ALA A 188 -24.46 8.08 -34.11
N ASN A 189 -23.50 7.50 -34.84
CA ASN A 189 -22.16 8.06 -35.02
C ASN A 189 -22.20 9.47 -35.61
N PHE A 190 -23.06 9.69 -36.62
CA PHE A 190 -23.18 10.98 -37.28
C PHE A 190 -23.79 12.06 -36.37
N VAL A 191 -24.81 11.70 -35.58
CA VAL A 191 -25.37 12.57 -34.54
C VAL A 191 -24.29 12.97 -33.53
N LYS A 192 -23.52 12.01 -33.02
CA LYS A 192 -22.45 12.26 -32.06
C LYS A 192 -21.40 13.22 -32.60
N ALA A 193 -20.94 12.99 -33.83
CA ALA A 193 -19.92 13.81 -34.49
C ALA A 193 -20.36 15.27 -34.75
N LEU A 194 -21.66 15.53 -34.81
CA LEU A 194 -22.21 16.88 -35.01
C LEU A 194 -22.74 17.53 -33.72
N SER A 195 -22.65 16.82 -32.59
CA SER A 195 -23.12 17.32 -31.30
C SER A 195 -22.07 18.17 -30.59
N ASP A 196 -22.51 19.00 -29.65
CA ASP A 196 -21.60 19.78 -28.77
C ASP A 196 -20.85 18.90 -27.75
N ARG A 197 -21.05 17.57 -27.83
CA ARG A 197 -20.41 16.56 -26.98
C ARG A 197 -19.53 15.62 -27.78
N ASP A 198 -19.13 15.95 -29.01
CA ASP A 198 -18.33 15.08 -29.89
C ASP A 198 -17.05 14.54 -29.22
N ASP A 199 -16.41 15.36 -28.38
CA ASP A 199 -15.22 15.04 -27.57
C ASP A 199 -15.50 14.18 -26.33
N ARG A 200 -16.78 13.99 -25.96
CA ARG A 200 -17.20 13.25 -24.76
C ARG A 200 -17.36 11.75 -25.02
N PRO A 201 -17.35 10.90 -23.99
CA PRO A 201 -17.54 9.46 -24.15
C PRO A 201 -18.80 9.11 -24.95
N PHE A 202 -18.68 8.15 -25.85
CA PHE A 202 -19.80 7.57 -26.61
C PHE A 202 -19.84 6.07 -26.37
N LEU A 203 -20.95 5.60 -25.79
CA LEU A 203 -21.12 4.20 -25.43
C LEU A 203 -22.26 3.59 -26.25
N LYS A 204 -21.93 2.54 -27.01
CA LYS A 204 -22.89 1.76 -27.77
C LYS A 204 -23.21 0.47 -27.02
N ILE A 205 -24.49 0.17 -26.86
CA ILE A 205 -24.97 -1.06 -26.22
C ILE A 205 -26.03 -1.67 -27.11
N ASN A 206 -25.82 -2.93 -27.48
CA ASN A 206 -26.85 -3.73 -28.12
C ASN A 206 -27.65 -4.47 -27.04
N CYS A 207 -28.94 -4.17 -26.92
CA CYS A 207 -29.77 -4.67 -25.83
C CYS A 207 -30.16 -6.15 -25.99
N ASN A 208 -30.15 -6.69 -27.21
CA ASN A 208 -30.47 -8.09 -27.50
C ASN A 208 -29.30 -9.05 -27.17
N SER A 209 -28.08 -8.52 -27.07
CA SER A 209 -26.88 -9.36 -26.91
C SER A 209 -26.60 -9.83 -25.47
N ILE A 210 -27.35 -9.34 -24.47
CA ILE A 210 -27.08 -9.55 -23.04
C ILE A 210 -28.39 -9.82 -22.29
N ASN A 211 -28.36 -10.72 -21.30
CA ASN A 211 -29.50 -10.93 -20.41
C ASN A 211 -29.83 -9.65 -19.61
N ASP A 212 -31.12 -9.31 -19.50
CA ASP A 212 -31.62 -8.12 -18.79
C ASP A 212 -31.04 -7.90 -17.39
N SER A 213 -30.84 -8.96 -16.61
CA SER A 213 -30.31 -8.82 -15.24
C SER A 213 -28.84 -8.35 -15.24
N ILE A 214 -28.08 -8.80 -16.24
CA ILE A 214 -26.68 -8.39 -16.45
C ILE A 214 -26.65 -6.99 -17.05
N LEU A 215 -27.53 -6.72 -18.02
CA LEU A 215 -27.64 -5.41 -18.66
C LEU A 215 -27.99 -4.30 -17.64
N GLU A 216 -28.96 -4.55 -16.76
CA GLU A 216 -29.34 -3.65 -15.66
C GLU A 216 -28.15 -3.40 -14.73
N SER A 217 -27.47 -4.47 -14.30
CA SER A 217 -26.28 -4.38 -13.44
C SER A 217 -25.11 -3.65 -14.08
N ASP A 218 -24.95 -3.73 -15.40
CA ASP A 218 -23.89 -3.03 -16.13
C ASP A 218 -24.22 -1.55 -16.37
N LEU A 219 -25.49 -1.24 -16.66
CA LEU A 219 -25.93 0.12 -16.94
C LEU A 219 -26.01 0.97 -15.68
N PHE A 220 -26.67 0.47 -14.64
CA PHE A 220 -26.93 1.20 -13.40
C PHE A 220 -25.91 0.89 -12.30
N GLY A 221 -25.16 -0.21 -12.42
CA GLY A 221 -24.26 -0.65 -11.37
C GLY A 221 -25.00 -1.35 -10.23
N TYR A 222 -24.27 -1.71 -9.19
CA TYR A 222 -24.84 -2.30 -7.99
C TYR A 222 -23.96 -2.03 -6.76
N GLU A 223 -24.61 -1.97 -5.60
CA GLU A 223 -23.94 -1.92 -4.30
C GLU A 223 -23.61 -3.33 -3.79
N LYS A 224 -22.67 -3.41 -2.84
CA LYS A 224 -22.33 -4.67 -2.19
C LYS A 224 -23.57 -5.27 -1.53
N GLY A 225 -23.88 -6.53 -1.84
CA GLY A 225 -25.05 -7.24 -1.30
C GLY A 225 -26.37 -7.01 -2.05
N ALA A 226 -26.37 -6.35 -3.22
CA ALA A 226 -27.57 -6.18 -4.03
C ALA A 226 -28.18 -7.51 -4.56
N PHE A 227 -27.35 -8.54 -4.73
CA PHE A 227 -27.76 -9.90 -5.08
C PHE A 227 -26.75 -10.93 -4.56
N THR A 228 -27.10 -12.22 -4.60
CA THR A 228 -26.22 -13.34 -4.22
C THR A 228 -25.01 -13.40 -5.17
N GLY A 229 -23.86 -12.90 -4.71
CA GLY A 229 -22.63 -12.77 -5.52
C GLY A 229 -22.10 -11.33 -5.67
N ALA A 230 -22.80 -10.31 -5.16
CA ALA A 230 -22.33 -8.93 -5.15
C ALA A 230 -21.26 -8.69 -4.06
N VAL A 231 -20.02 -9.14 -4.33
CA VAL A 231 -18.88 -9.07 -3.38
C VAL A 231 -18.37 -7.64 -3.16
N ALA A 232 -18.48 -6.79 -4.18
CA ALA A 232 -18.02 -5.40 -4.16
C ALA A 232 -18.99 -4.48 -4.92
N ARG A 233 -18.90 -3.17 -4.66
CA ARG A 233 -19.65 -2.14 -5.40
C ARG A 233 -19.11 -2.04 -6.84
N LYS A 234 -20.01 -1.94 -7.82
CA LYS A 234 -19.69 -1.65 -9.22
C LYS A 234 -20.44 -0.41 -9.67
N LYS A 235 -19.71 0.57 -10.21
CA LYS A 235 -20.32 1.77 -10.84
C LYS A 235 -20.98 1.39 -12.17
N GLY A 236 -22.14 1.98 -12.44
CA GLY A 236 -22.87 1.79 -13.70
C GLY A 236 -22.22 2.52 -14.87
N LYS A 237 -22.44 2.01 -16.08
CA LYS A 237 -21.99 2.66 -17.32
C LYS A 237 -22.59 4.06 -17.52
N PHE A 238 -23.80 4.32 -17.01
CA PHE A 238 -24.37 5.68 -17.01
C PHE A 238 -23.48 6.68 -16.25
N GLU A 239 -22.93 6.29 -15.10
CA GLU A 239 -22.02 7.14 -14.33
C GLU A 239 -20.69 7.36 -15.05
N VAL A 240 -20.17 6.34 -15.72
CA VAL A 240 -18.91 6.41 -16.48
C VAL A 240 -19.02 7.32 -17.70
N VAL A 241 -20.19 7.34 -18.33
CA VAL A 241 -20.50 8.13 -19.54
C VAL A 241 -21.17 9.47 -19.17
N ASN A 242 -21.06 9.91 -17.91
CA ASN A 242 -21.64 11.17 -17.49
C ASN A 242 -21.13 12.34 -18.34
N GLY A 243 -22.06 13.18 -18.85
CA GLY A 243 -21.77 14.24 -19.80
C GLY A 243 -21.49 13.78 -21.24
N GLY A 244 -21.56 12.48 -21.52
CA GLY A 244 -21.39 11.88 -22.84
C GLY A 244 -22.70 11.57 -23.55
N THR A 245 -22.65 10.51 -24.38
CA THR A 245 -23.78 10.03 -25.19
C THR A 245 -23.87 8.51 -25.10
N ILE A 246 -25.08 7.98 -25.00
CA ILE A 246 -25.33 6.53 -24.99
C ILE A 246 -26.24 6.20 -26.17
N PHE A 247 -25.86 5.18 -26.93
CA PHE A 247 -26.66 4.61 -28.00
C PHE A 247 -27.13 3.22 -27.57
N LEU A 248 -28.45 3.04 -27.51
CA LEU A 248 -29.11 1.79 -27.17
C LEU A 248 -29.70 1.20 -28.45
N ASP A 249 -29.02 0.20 -29.00
CA ASP A 249 -29.47 -0.53 -30.18
C ASP A 249 -30.43 -1.65 -29.79
N GLU A 250 -31.38 -1.95 -30.67
CA GLU A 250 -32.47 -2.90 -30.44
C GLU A 250 -33.23 -2.65 -29.12
N ILE A 251 -33.47 -1.37 -28.79
CA ILE A 251 -34.22 -0.96 -27.58
C ILE A 251 -35.68 -1.44 -27.59
N GLY A 252 -36.20 -1.91 -28.72
CA GLY A 252 -37.55 -2.49 -28.81
C GLY A 252 -37.68 -3.85 -28.10
N ASP A 253 -36.58 -4.57 -27.92
CA ASP A 253 -36.58 -5.95 -27.41
C ASP A 253 -36.34 -6.06 -25.89
N ILE A 254 -36.23 -4.93 -25.17
CA ILE A 254 -35.98 -4.95 -23.72
C ILE A 254 -37.24 -5.32 -22.92
N SER A 255 -37.07 -6.00 -21.78
CA SER A 255 -38.22 -6.32 -20.92
C SER A 255 -38.87 -5.09 -20.29
N PRO A 256 -40.16 -5.19 -19.90
CA PRO A 256 -40.87 -4.11 -19.21
C PRO A 256 -40.19 -3.65 -17.91
N ARG A 257 -39.46 -4.55 -17.24
CA ARG A 257 -38.67 -4.20 -16.05
C ARG A 257 -37.52 -3.26 -16.41
N MET A 258 -36.78 -3.57 -17.48
CA MET A 258 -35.69 -2.73 -17.96
C MET A 258 -36.19 -1.36 -18.42
N GLN A 259 -37.36 -1.30 -19.06
CA GLN A 259 -38.01 -0.05 -19.46
C GLN A 259 -38.28 0.85 -18.24
N ALA A 260 -38.81 0.27 -17.15
CA ALA A 260 -39.05 1.01 -15.92
C ALA A 260 -37.76 1.54 -15.28
N SER A 261 -36.65 0.81 -15.38
CA SER A 261 -35.34 1.26 -14.89
C SER A 261 -34.75 2.38 -15.75
N LEU A 262 -34.94 2.36 -17.07
CA LEU A 262 -34.47 3.42 -17.98
C LEU A 262 -35.29 4.72 -17.92
N LEU A 263 -36.56 4.63 -17.49
CA LEU A 263 -37.44 5.79 -17.35
C LEU A 263 -37.15 6.62 -16.09
N ARG A 264 -36.52 6.00 -15.08
CA ARG A 264 -36.18 6.65 -13.80
C ARG A 264 -34.93 7.52 -13.92
#